data_AF-A0A1N7GTU9-F1
#
_entry.id   AF-A0A1N7GTU9-F1
#
_cell.length_a   1.000
_cell.length_b   1.000
_cell.length_c   1.000
_cell.angle_alpha   90.00
_cell.angle_beta   90.00
_cell.angle_gamma   90.00
#
_symmetry.space_group_name_H-M   'P 1'
#
loop_
_entity.id
_entity.type
_entity.pdbx_description
1 polymer ?
#
loop_
_entity_poly.entity_id
_entity_poly.type
_entity_poly.pdbx_seq_one_letter_code
_entity_poly.pdbx_strand_id
1 'polypeptide(L)'
;MSSKKSVSKVVSVDEQAYEQEAGQAEHEDVVDETPEFRATVEMEIQAKVDANHPDGIVDTSEDRIYGVTLAQEERIQAREEELERISALGAFGRQEGRAERTRAVVEQERRSQRPAKEVDPREKLERAELGQVNRQAQRLSENVNGGYTRAVIAKRIASRVLEGEAMFEAVMDTKEEMQHEAGTIVPIGRLESIRRGEVSVEGRVIELWEPSSPSIQQVGLLEDETGRTKFTIWTKSRQTKVREGELVRFRAAAKNWYNGRCSIALTHWSEIVFPERGQWWE
;
A
#
# COMPACT_ATOMS: atom_id res chain seq x y z
N MET A 1 21.33 -38.63 -18.38
CA MET A 1 21.07 -37.82 -19.58
C MET A 1 21.34 -36.36 -19.17
N SER A 2 22.49 -35.70 -19.37
CA SER A 2 23.23 -35.25 -20.59
C SER A 2 22.31 -34.58 -21.61
N SER A 3 22.45 -33.29 -21.97
CA SER A 3 23.58 -32.60 -22.67
C SER A 3 23.42 -31.07 -22.50
N LYS A 4 24.41 -30.23 -22.10
CA LYS A 4 25.59 -29.64 -22.84
C LYS A 4 25.18 -28.96 -24.18
N LYS A 5 25.60 -27.75 -24.58
CA LYS A 5 26.84 -26.97 -24.38
C LYS A 5 26.66 -25.54 -24.96
N SER A 6 27.40 -24.57 -24.45
CA SER A 6 27.79 -23.29 -25.07
C SER A 6 28.80 -23.46 -26.22
N VAL A 7 28.96 -22.45 -27.11
CA VAL A 7 30.23 -21.91 -27.69
C VAL A 7 30.01 -20.91 -28.86
N SER A 8 30.72 -19.78 -28.76
CA SER A 8 31.34 -18.81 -29.71
C SER A 8 30.68 -18.29 -31.01
N LYS A 9 30.85 -16.96 -31.24
CA LYS A 9 31.63 -16.44 -32.38
C LYS A 9 32.14 -15.02 -32.10
N VAL A 10 33.45 -14.88 -31.95
CA VAL A 10 34.23 -13.65 -32.08
C VAL A 10 34.70 -13.61 -33.53
N VAL A 11 34.63 -12.46 -34.20
CA VAL A 11 35.24 -12.25 -35.53
C VAL A 11 36.22 -11.11 -35.40
N SER A 12 37.47 -11.45 -35.65
CA SER A 12 38.65 -10.60 -35.77
C SER A 12 38.65 -9.83 -37.09
N VAL A 13 39.29 -8.67 -37.12
CA VAL A 13 39.89 -8.11 -38.34
C VAL A 13 41.37 -7.95 -38.05
N ASP A 14 42.17 -8.56 -38.92
CA ASP A 14 43.60 -8.77 -38.82
C ASP A 14 44.45 -7.50 -38.99
N GLU A 15 45.66 -7.60 -38.43
CA GLU A 15 46.80 -6.68 -38.46
C GLU A 15 47.43 -6.52 -39.85
N GLN A 16 48.04 -5.36 -40.11
CA GLN A 16 49.32 -5.15 -40.82
C GLN A 16 49.64 -3.64 -40.78
N ALA A 17 50.47 -3.14 -39.86
CA ALA A 17 51.95 -3.13 -39.86
C ALA A 17 52.56 -2.37 -41.04
N TYR A 18 53.07 -1.15 -40.76
CA TYR A 18 54.33 -0.64 -41.33
C TYR A 18 54.90 0.44 -40.39
N GLU A 19 55.96 0.10 -39.68
CA GLU A 19 56.92 1.06 -39.14
C GLU A 19 57.81 1.56 -40.30
N GLN A 20 58.10 2.86 -40.37
CA GLN A 20 59.45 3.35 -40.66
C GLN A 20 59.59 4.87 -40.47
N GLU A 21 60.52 5.20 -39.58
CA GLU A 21 61.58 6.21 -39.69
C GLU A 21 61.29 7.72 -39.80
N ALA A 22 62.28 8.42 -39.24
CA ALA A 22 62.29 9.83 -38.91
C ALA A 22 62.66 10.73 -40.10
N GLY A 23 62.11 11.95 -40.07
CA GLY A 23 62.90 13.15 -40.32
C GLY A 23 62.93 13.73 -41.75
N GLN A 24 62.71 15.05 -41.77
CA GLN A 24 63.17 16.07 -42.73
C GLN A 24 62.29 16.43 -43.94
N ALA A 25 61.62 17.59 -43.76
CA ALA A 25 61.74 18.84 -44.53
C ALA A 25 61.39 18.90 -46.05
N GLU A 26 60.41 19.78 -46.33
CA GLU A 26 60.29 20.71 -47.48
C GLU A 26 60.01 20.13 -48.89
N HIS A 27 58.80 20.35 -49.42
CA HIS A 27 58.53 21.35 -50.48
C HIS A 27 57.05 21.34 -50.93
N GLU A 28 56.55 22.53 -51.27
CA GLU A 28 55.24 22.86 -51.83
C GLU A 28 54.91 22.15 -53.16
N ASP A 29 53.62 21.90 -53.40
CA ASP A 29 52.96 22.22 -54.67
C ASP A 29 51.44 22.38 -54.44
N VAL A 30 50.90 23.53 -54.86
CA VAL A 30 49.49 23.93 -54.75
C VAL A 30 48.71 23.33 -55.93
N VAL A 31 47.64 22.58 -55.64
CA VAL A 31 46.61 22.21 -56.62
C VAL A 31 45.26 22.73 -56.13
N ASP A 32 44.72 23.72 -56.85
CA ASP A 32 43.35 24.22 -56.67
C ASP A 32 42.34 23.15 -57.12
N GLU A 33 41.82 22.37 -56.18
CA GLU A 33 40.64 21.52 -56.40
C GLU A 33 39.46 22.12 -55.63
N THR A 34 38.61 22.90 -56.29
CA THR A 34 37.30 23.28 -55.74
C THR A 34 36.42 22.03 -55.64
N PRO A 35 36.05 21.54 -54.45
CA PRO A 35 35.24 20.33 -54.33
C PRO A 35 33.79 20.61 -54.72
N GLU A 36 33.26 19.88 -55.70
CA GLU A 36 31.82 19.87 -56.00
C GLU A 36 31.06 19.20 -54.84
N PHE A 37 30.40 19.99 -54.01
CA PHE A 37 29.55 19.48 -52.94
C PHE A 37 28.33 18.77 -53.53
N ARG A 38 28.37 17.44 -53.60
CA ARG A 38 27.18 16.60 -53.83
C ARG A 38 26.56 16.26 -52.48
N ALA A 39 25.24 16.41 -52.38
CA ALA A 39 24.53 16.00 -51.17
C ALA A 39 24.82 14.52 -50.87
N THR A 40 24.99 14.19 -49.59
CA THR A 40 25.17 12.80 -49.19
C THR A 40 23.88 12.02 -49.43
N VAL A 41 24.00 10.72 -49.72
CA VAL A 41 22.84 9.84 -49.94
C VAL A 41 21.88 9.88 -48.74
N GLU A 42 22.40 10.04 -47.53
CA GLU A 42 21.58 10.19 -46.31
C GLU A 42 20.76 11.48 -46.31
N MET A 43 21.33 12.61 -46.77
CA MET A 43 20.58 13.86 -46.89
C MET A 43 19.50 13.76 -47.98
N GLU A 44 19.76 13.06 -49.07
CA GLU A 44 18.76 12.84 -50.14
C GLU A 44 17.63 11.91 -49.66
N ILE A 45 17.95 10.87 -48.90
CA ILE A 45 16.97 9.99 -48.25
C ILE A 45 16.14 10.79 -47.24
N GLN A 46 16.78 11.59 -46.39
CA GLN A 46 16.09 12.38 -45.37
C GLN A 46 15.14 13.40 -46.00
N ALA A 47 15.60 14.15 -47.01
CA ALA A 47 14.76 15.09 -47.74
C ALA A 47 13.54 14.40 -48.38
N LYS A 48 13.70 13.16 -48.86
CA LYS A 48 12.60 12.37 -49.44
C LYS A 48 11.64 11.83 -48.37
N VAL A 49 12.15 11.48 -47.19
CA VAL A 49 11.34 11.06 -46.03
C VAL A 49 10.53 12.24 -45.51
N ASP A 50 11.16 13.41 -45.38
CA ASP A 50 10.53 14.63 -44.88
C ASP A 50 9.43 15.15 -45.83
N ALA A 51 9.67 15.11 -47.15
CA ALA A 51 8.67 15.45 -48.15
C ALA A 51 7.45 14.49 -48.18
N ASN A 52 7.59 13.26 -47.65
CA ASN A 52 6.49 12.29 -47.55
C ASN A 52 5.85 12.24 -46.14
N HIS A 53 6.36 13.02 -45.18
CA HIS A 53 5.81 13.06 -43.83
C HIS A 53 4.57 13.97 -43.79
N PRO A 54 3.46 13.56 -43.14
CA PRO A 54 2.22 14.36 -43.11
C PRO A 54 2.39 15.76 -42.49
N ASP A 55 3.39 15.95 -41.62
CA ASP A 55 3.71 17.25 -41.02
C ASP A 55 4.84 18.02 -41.75
N GLY A 56 5.34 17.49 -42.89
CA GLY A 56 6.40 18.12 -43.70
C GLY A 56 5.88 19.13 -44.73
N ILE A 57 4.56 19.24 -44.89
CA ILE A 57 3.89 20.18 -45.78
C ILE A 57 3.49 21.39 -44.93
N VAL A 58 4.14 22.53 -45.19
CA VAL A 58 4.03 23.72 -44.34
C VAL A 58 2.75 24.54 -44.63
N ASP A 59 2.08 24.30 -45.75
CA ASP A 59 0.84 25.01 -46.10
C ASP A 59 -0.10 24.13 -46.95
N THR A 60 -1.26 23.77 -46.39
CA THR A 60 -2.36 23.05 -47.08
C THR A 60 -3.51 23.99 -47.45
N SER A 61 -3.35 25.30 -47.26
CA SER A 61 -4.41 26.30 -47.45
C SER A 61 -4.57 26.83 -48.89
N GLU A 62 -3.65 26.45 -49.79
CA GLU A 62 -3.69 26.81 -51.21
C GLU A 62 -4.42 25.73 -52.06
N ASP A 63 -4.97 26.14 -53.22
CA ASP A 63 -5.67 25.24 -54.16
C ASP A 63 -4.80 24.10 -54.73
N ARG A 64 -3.47 24.17 -54.60
CA ARG A 64 -2.52 23.13 -55.01
C ARG A 64 -1.36 22.95 -54.03
N ILE A 65 -1.24 21.76 -53.46
CA ILE A 65 -0.12 21.42 -52.56
C ILE A 65 1.14 21.07 -53.39
N TYR A 66 2.12 21.98 -53.41
CA TYR A 66 3.38 21.78 -54.14
C TYR A 66 4.24 20.65 -53.56
N GLY A 67 4.84 19.83 -54.43
CA GLY A 67 5.71 18.71 -54.05
C GLY A 67 4.98 17.38 -53.81
N VAL A 68 3.66 17.37 -53.97
CA VAL A 68 2.79 16.24 -53.68
C VAL A 68 2.10 15.76 -54.96
N THR A 69 1.81 14.46 -55.06
CA THR A 69 1.01 13.92 -56.17
C THR A 69 -0.47 14.24 -55.96
N LEU A 70 -1.25 14.36 -57.04
CA LEU A 70 -2.70 14.64 -56.96
C LEU A 70 -3.45 13.65 -56.03
N ALA A 71 -3.08 12.36 -56.08
CA ALA A 71 -3.68 11.33 -55.22
C ALA A 71 -3.31 11.46 -53.73
N GLN A 72 -2.21 12.14 -53.41
CA GLN A 72 -1.83 12.45 -52.03
C GLN A 72 -2.53 13.73 -51.54
N GLU A 73 -2.70 14.71 -52.42
CA GLU A 73 -3.46 15.93 -52.15
C GLU A 73 -4.91 15.63 -51.78
N GLU A 74 -5.61 14.82 -52.57
CA GLU A 74 -6.98 14.37 -52.27
C GLU A 74 -7.07 13.62 -50.93
N ARG A 75 -6.02 12.86 -50.54
CA ARG A 75 -5.97 12.17 -49.24
C ARG A 75 -5.79 13.12 -48.07
N ILE A 76 -5.02 14.20 -48.26
CA ILE A 76 -4.81 15.22 -47.23
C ILE A 76 -6.13 15.98 -47.01
N GLN A 77 -6.75 16.43 -48.10
CA GLN A 77 -8.04 17.14 -48.05
C GLN A 77 -9.13 16.27 -47.39
N ALA A 78 -9.28 15.01 -47.80
CA ALA A 78 -10.26 14.10 -47.20
C ALA A 78 -10.02 13.89 -45.68
N ARG A 79 -8.76 13.88 -45.24
CA ARG A 79 -8.40 13.76 -43.82
C ARG A 79 -8.73 15.03 -43.04
N GLU A 80 -8.46 16.19 -43.61
CA GLU A 80 -8.80 17.48 -42.99
C GLU A 80 -10.32 17.63 -42.84
N GLU A 81 -11.09 17.31 -43.88
CA GLU A 81 -12.56 17.28 -43.82
C GLU A 81 -13.10 16.31 -42.74
N GLU A 82 -12.48 15.13 -42.62
CA GLU A 82 -12.82 14.17 -41.56
C GLU A 82 -12.49 14.73 -40.17
N LEU A 83 -11.33 15.37 -40.00
CA LEU A 83 -10.92 16.02 -38.76
C LEU A 83 -11.85 17.17 -38.37
N GLU A 84 -12.27 18.00 -39.33
CA GLU A 84 -13.27 19.05 -39.13
C GLU A 84 -14.61 18.48 -38.72
N ARG A 85 -15.06 17.40 -39.37
CA ARG A 85 -16.30 16.69 -38.99
C ARG A 85 -16.20 16.15 -37.57
N ILE A 86 -15.08 15.52 -37.18
CA ILE A 86 -14.86 14.99 -35.82
C ILE A 86 -14.80 16.14 -34.81
N SER A 87 -14.16 17.26 -35.15
CA SER A 87 -14.07 18.45 -34.31
C SER A 87 -15.45 19.08 -34.08
N ALA A 88 -16.26 19.23 -35.14
CA ALA A 88 -17.63 19.70 -35.06
C ALA A 88 -18.52 18.74 -34.23
N LEU A 89 -18.32 17.43 -34.36
CA LEU A 89 -18.99 16.43 -33.52
C LEU A 89 -18.53 16.51 -32.05
N GLY A 90 -17.25 16.80 -31.82
CA GLY A 90 -16.61 16.92 -30.52
C GLY A 90 -16.97 18.19 -29.76
N ALA A 91 -17.27 19.29 -30.47
CA ALA A 91 -17.78 20.53 -29.90
C ALA A 91 -19.14 20.35 -29.21
N PHE A 92 -19.94 19.37 -29.64
CA PHE A 92 -21.23 19.00 -29.02
C PHE A 92 -21.10 17.88 -27.98
N GLY A 93 -20.03 17.92 -27.17
CA GLY A 93 -19.92 17.10 -25.96
C GLY A 93 -20.65 17.75 -24.78
N ARG A 94 -21.59 17.03 -24.16
CA ARG A 94 -22.32 17.39 -22.92
C ARG A 94 -21.41 17.44 -21.65
N GLN A 95 -20.16 17.87 -21.81
CA GLN A 95 -19.13 17.90 -20.78
C GLN A 95 -19.08 19.26 -20.06
N GLU A 96 -19.42 20.35 -20.75
CA GLU A 96 -19.53 21.67 -20.13
C GLU A 96 -20.62 21.65 -19.04
N GLY A 97 -20.29 22.16 -17.84
CA GLY A 97 -21.17 22.11 -16.68
C GLY A 97 -21.46 20.70 -16.11
N ARG A 98 -20.81 19.62 -16.62
CA ARG A 98 -20.95 18.27 -16.02
C ARG A 98 -20.43 18.23 -14.59
N ALA A 99 -19.29 18.86 -14.34
CA ALA A 99 -18.70 18.93 -13.00
C ALA A 99 -19.61 19.67 -12.03
N GLU A 100 -20.20 20.80 -12.44
CA GLU A 100 -21.14 21.58 -11.62
C GLU A 100 -22.43 20.81 -11.33
N ARG A 101 -23.03 20.17 -12.34
CA ARG A 101 -24.23 19.34 -12.14
C ARG A 101 -23.97 18.17 -11.21
N THR A 102 -22.82 17.50 -11.37
CA THR A 102 -22.42 16.40 -10.49
C THR A 102 -22.21 16.91 -9.07
N ARG A 103 -21.56 18.06 -8.91
CA ARG A 103 -21.34 18.70 -7.60
C ARG A 103 -22.66 19.08 -6.93
N ALA A 104 -23.60 19.67 -7.66
CA ALA A 104 -24.91 20.07 -7.13
C ALA A 104 -25.72 18.85 -6.66
N VAL A 105 -25.72 17.76 -7.42
CA VAL A 105 -26.39 16.50 -7.02
C VAL A 105 -25.74 15.90 -5.77
N VAL A 106 -24.40 15.83 -5.73
CA VAL A 106 -23.66 15.31 -4.57
C VAL A 106 -23.87 16.18 -3.33
N GLU A 107 -23.91 17.50 -3.48
CA GLU A 107 -24.16 18.43 -2.38
C GLU A 107 -25.60 18.30 -1.84
N GLN A 108 -26.58 18.16 -2.74
CA GLN A 108 -27.97 17.93 -2.38
C GLN A 108 -28.15 16.60 -1.64
N GLU A 109 -27.53 15.51 -2.12
CA GLU A 109 -27.51 14.22 -1.43
C GLU A 109 -26.82 14.32 -0.06
N ARG A 110 -25.68 15.00 0.03
CA ARG A 110 -24.98 15.24 1.30
C ARG A 110 -25.85 16.01 2.30
N ARG A 111 -26.66 16.96 1.83
CA ARG A 111 -27.51 17.80 2.67
C ARG A 111 -28.74 17.05 3.15
N SER A 112 -29.34 16.19 2.32
CA SER A 112 -30.45 15.31 2.72
C SER A 112 -30.00 14.16 3.62
N GLN A 113 -28.77 13.67 3.44
CA GLN A 113 -28.15 12.65 4.29
C GLN A 113 -27.42 13.21 5.50
N ARG A 114 -27.53 14.52 5.80
CA ARG A 114 -26.92 15.06 7.03
C ARG A 114 -27.55 14.32 8.21
N PRO A 115 -26.77 13.52 8.96
CA PRO A 115 -27.31 12.86 10.13
C PRO A 115 -27.82 13.95 11.06
N ALA A 116 -29.02 13.75 11.61
CA ALA A 116 -29.48 14.58 12.71
C ALA A 116 -28.37 14.63 13.77
N LYS A 117 -28.15 15.81 14.37
CA LYS A 117 -27.14 15.97 15.42
C LYS A 117 -27.39 14.89 16.48
N GLU A 118 -26.54 13.86 16.50
CA GLU A 118 -26.71 12.72 17.38
C GLU A 118 -26.45 13.21 18.81
N VAL A 119 -27.54 13.37 19.56
CA VAL A 119 -27.48 13.75 20.97
C VAL A 119 -26.79 12.63 21.74
N ASP A 120 -25.84 12.97 22.59
CA ASP A 120 -25.11 11.98 23.38
C ASP A 120 -26.11 11.17 24.23
N PRO A 121 -26.08 9.82 24.15
CA PRO A 121 -26.91 8.94 24.98
C PRO A 121 -26.92 9.32 26.46
N ARG A 122 -25.79 9.79 26.97
CA ARG A 122 -25.64 10.16 28.39
C ARG A 122 -26.49 11.35 28.80
N GLU A 123 -26.87 12.23 27.87
CA GLU A 123 -27.74 13.39 28.16
C GLU A 123 -29.20 13.00 28.37
N LYS A 124 -29.60 11.80 27.95
CA LYS A 124 -30.98 11.29 28.06
C LYS A 124 -31.22 10.47 29.33
N LEU A 125 -30.17 10.11 30.06
CA LEU A 125 -30.25 9.33 31.30
C LEU A 125 -30.56 10.21 32.50
N GLU A 126 -31.23 9.62 33.51
CA GLU A 126 -31.40 10.30 34.78
C GLU A 126 -30.06 10.46 35.52
N ARG A 127 -29.97 11.45 36.43
CA ARG A 127 -28.73 11.74 37.18
C ARG A 127 -28.20 10.53 37.95
N ALA A 128 -29.08 9.71 38.51
CA ALA A 128 -28.70 8.52 39.27
C ALA A 128 -28.10 7.44 38.36
N GLU A 129 -28.75 7.16 37.23
CA GLU A 129 -28.29 6.20 36.22
C GLU A 129 -26.98 6.65 35.60
N LEU A 130 -26.88 7.91 35.19
CA LEU A 130 -25.64 8.49 34.66
C LEU A 130 -24.49 8.37 35.67
N GLY A 131 -24.76 8.59 36.96
CA GLY A 131 -23.79 8.37 38.03
C GLY A 131 -23.33 6.91 38.13
N GLN A 132 -24.24 5.95 37.93
CA GLN A 132 -23.91 4.52 37.90
C GLN A 132 -23.08 4.15 36.66
N VAL A 133 -23.50 4.57 35.47
CA VAL A 133 -22.75 4.39 34.22
C VAL A 133 -21.33 4.90 34.36
N ASN A 134 -21.18 6.12 34.90
CA ASN A 134 -19.88 6.76 35.10
C ASN A 134 -18.94 6.00 36.04
N ARG A 135 -19.48 5.31 37.05
CA ARG A 135 -18.69 4.45 37.95
C ARG A 135 -18.33 3.12 37.28
N GLN A 136 -19.26 2.51 36.55
CA GLN A 136 -18.99 1.24 35.85
C GLN A 136 -18.02 1.43 34.69
N ALA A 137 -18.15 2.52 33.94
CA ALA A 137 -17.21 2.89 32.88
C ALA A 137 -15.79 3.08 33.41
N GLN A 138 -15.64 3.69 34.59
CA GLN A 138 -14.35 3.81 35.26
C GLN A 138 -13.77 2.43 35.58
N ARG A 139 -14.56 1.57 36.24
CA ARG A 139 -14.14 0.20 36.56
C ARG A 139 -13.76 -0.62 35.33
N LEU A 140 -14.50 -0.49 34.22
CA LEU A 140 -14.15 -1.19 32.99
C LEU A 140 -12.87 -0.65 32.36
N SER A 141 -12.65 0.67 32.38
CA SER A 141 -11.41 1.26 31.85
C SER A 141 -10.17 0.79 32.61
N GLU A 142 -10.30 0.51 33.91
CA GLU A 142 -9.21 0.02 34.75
C GLU A 142 -8.95 -1.49 34.54
N ASN A 143 -9.99 -2.27 34.25
CA ASN A 143 -9.91 -3.73 34.14
C ASN A 143 -9.70 -4.25 32.72
N VAL A 144 -10.03 -3.47 31.69
CA VAL A 144 -9.92 -3.88 30.28
C VAL A 144 -8.94 -2.98 29.56
N ASN A 145 -7.79 -3.52 29.20
CA ASN A 145 -6.76 -2.76 28.50
C ASN A 145 -7.01 -2.75 26.97
N GLY A 146 -8.06 -2.02 26.57
CA GLY A 146 -8.52 -1.87 25.18
C GLY A 146 -8.20 -0.51 24.54
N GLY A 147 -7.54 0.40 25.27
CA GLY A 147 -7.23 1.75 24.79
C GLY A 147 -8.41 2.72 24.73
N TYR A 148 -9.61 2.29 25.12
CA TYR A 148 -10.79 3.15 25.18
C TYR A 148 -10.77 4.07 26.40
N THR A 149 -11.16 5.32 26.19
CA THR A 149 -11.38 6.25 27.30
C THR A 149 -12.65 5.90 28.05
N ARG A 150 -12.70 6.26 29.34
CA ARG A 150 -13.91 6.17 30.17
C ARG A 150 -15.14 6.76 29.48
N ALA A 151 -14.99 7.88 28.75
CA ALA A 151 -16.09 8.54 28.07
C ALA A 151 -16.70 7.68 26.95
N VAL A 152 -15.87 6.96 26.20
CA VAL A 152 -16.34 6.03 25.15
C VAL A 152 -17.08 4.86 25.77
N ILE A 153 -16.54 4.27 26.85
CA ILE A 153 -17.18 3.17 27.57
C ILE A 153 -18.52 3.63 28.17
N ALA A 154 -18.55 4.80 28.79
CA ALA A 154 -19.78 5.39 29.33
C ALA A 154 -20.83 5.64 28.25
N LYS A 155 -20.41 6.12 27.06
CA LYS A 155 -21.32 6.31 25.92
C LYS A 155 -21.93 4.98 25.47
N ARG A 156 -21.13 3.90 25.36
CA ARG A 156 -21.60 2.56 24.97
C ARG A 156 -22.60 1.97 25.98
N ILE A 157 -22.27 2.02 27.27
CA ILE A 157 -23.18 1.55 28.34
C ILE A 157 -24.48 2.36 28.30
N ALA A 158 -24.38 3.69 28.18
CA ALA A 158 -25.56 4.56 28.13
C ALA A 158 -26.46 4.28 26.91
N SER A 159 -25.88 4.02 25.74
CA SER A 159 -26.65 3.62 24.55
C SER A 159 -27.49 2.38 24.82
N ARG A 160 -26.88 1.33 25.37
CA ARG A 160 -27.56 0.05 25.67
C ARG A 160 -28.66 0.19 26.72
N VAL A 161 -28.42 0.98 27.77
CA VAL A 161 -29.44 1.27 28.80
C VAL A 161 -30.64 2.01 28.17
N LEU A 162 -30.39 2.96 27.26
CA LEU A 162 -31.48 3.64 26.54
C LEU A 162 -32.25 2.74 25.58
N GLU A 163 -31.61 1.69 25.05
CA GLU A 163 -32.25 0.66 24.24
C GLU A 163 -33.13 -0.29 25.09
N GLY A 164 -33.12 -0.15 26.41
CA GLY A 164 -33.95 -0.88 27.37
C GLY A 164 -33.22 -2.03 28.07
N GLU A 165 -31.92 -2.18 27.88
CA GLU A 165 -31.12 -3.17 28.61
C GLU A 165 -30.99 -2.81 30.09
N ALA A 166 -31.04 -3.82 30.96
CA ALA A 166 -30.73 -3.62 32.37
C ALA A 166 -29.26 -3.20 32.53
N MET A 167 -28.99 -2.28 33.46
CA MET A 167 -27.65 -1.71 33.70
C MET A 167 -26.54 -2.77 33.84
N PHE A 168 -26.83 -3.90 34.49
CA PHE A 168 -25.85 -4.97 34.66
C PHE A 168 -25.49 -5.64 33.33
N GLU A 169 -26.49 -6.01 32.54
CA GLU A 169 -26.32 -6.62 31.21
C GLU A 169 -25.57 -5.66 30.28
N ALA A 170 -26.00 -4.40 30.24
CA ALA A 170 -25.35 -3.36 29.43
C ALA A 170 -23.84 -3.25 29.75
N VAL A 171 -23.45 -3.38 31.02
CA VAL A 171 -22.04 -3.34 31.44
C VAL A 171 -21.30 -4.63 31.08
N MET A 172 -21.91 -5.80 31.31
CA MET A 172 -21.29 -7.09 30.98
C MET A 172 -21.08 -7.25 29.48
N ASP A 173 -22.09 -6.92 28.69
CA ASP A 173 -22.00 -7.06 27.23
C ASP A 173 -21.07 -6.01 26.62
N THR A 174 -20.99 -4.80 27.19
CA THR A 174 -19.95 -3.82 26.81
C THR A 174 -18.55 -4.37 27.11
N LYS A 175 -18.37 -5.04 28.26
CA LYS A 175 -17.09 -5.66 28.63
C LYS A 175 -16.73 -6.80 27.67
N GLU A 176 -17.69 -7.67 27.36
CA GLU A 176 -17.48 -8.77 26.42
C GLU A 176 -17.13 -8.24 25.02
N GLU A 177 -17.90 -7.28 24.51
CA GLU A 177 -17.60 -6.60 23.24
C GLU A 177 -16.17 -6.05 23.23
N MET A 178 -15.76 -5.29 24.25
CA MET A 178 -14.41 -4.75 24.36
C MET A 178 -13.33 -5.83 24.38
N GLN A 179 -13.59 -6.97 25.04
CA GLN A 179 -12.65 -8.11 25.06
C GLN A 179 -12.55 -8.78 23.68
N HIS A 180 -13.62 -8.73 22.88
CA HIS A 180 -13.67 -9.27 21.53
C HIS A 180 -13.10 -8.33 20.45
N GLU A 181 -13.00 -7.04 20.73
CA GLU A 181 -12.36 -6.05 19.86
C GLU A 181 -10.86 -6.31 19.63
N ALA A 182 -10.39 -5.95 18.44
CA ALA A 182 -8.98 -6.09 18.08
C ALA A 182 -8.12 -5.08 18.86
N GLY A 183 -6.89 -5.48 19.21
CA GLY A 183 -5.96 -4.63 19.96
C GLY A 183 -6.10 -4.71 21.48
N THR A 184 -7.28 -5.09 22.00
CA THR A 184 -7.47 -5.30 23.44
C THR A 184 -6.60 -6.43 23.96
N ILE A 185 -5.92 -6.18 25.09
CA ILE A 185 -5.17 -7.21 25.81
C ILE A 185 -6.16 -8.15 26.50
N VAL A 186 -6.12 -9.42 26.10
CA VAL A 186 -6.96 -10.48 26.61
C VAL A 186 -6.20 -11.24 27.70
N PRO A 187 -6.84 -11.53 28.85
CA PRO A 187 -6.26 -12.43 29.84
C PRO A 187 -6.04 -13.83 29.27
N ILE A 188 -4.91 -14.47 29.58
CA ILE A 188 -4.50 -15.75 29.01
C ILE A 188 -5.53 -16.85 29.28
N GLY A 189 -6.14 -16.87 30.48
CA GLY A 189 -7.19 -17.82 30.86
C GLY A 189 -8.49 -17.68 30.06
N ARG A 190 -8.66 -16.61 29.27
CA ARG A 190 -9.82 -16.38 28.41
C ARG A 190 -9.53 -16.52 26.92
N LEU A 191 -8.32 -16.92 26.54
CA LEU A 191 -7.97 -17.02 25.13
C LEU A 191 -8.93 -17.94 24.36
N GLU A 192 -9.42 -18.99 25.00
CA GLU A 192 -10.32 -19.97 24.39
C GLU A 192 -11.71 -19.40 24.05
N SER A 193 -12.24 -18.46 24.85
CA SER A 193 -13.56 -17.85 24.60
C SER A 193 -13.54 -16.81 23.48
N ILE A 194 -12.37 -16.25 23.17
CA ILE A 194 -12.23 -15.22 22.14
C ILE A 194 -12.35 -15.84 20.73
N ARG A 195 -13.36 -15.41 19.96
CA ARG A 195 -13.65 -16.00 18.64
C ARG A 195 -12.70 -15.56 17.51
N ARG A 196 -12.01 -14.42 17.64
CA ARG A 196 -11.11 -13.90 16.59
C ARG A 196 -9.84 -14.72 16.47
N GLY A 197 -9.25 -14.73 15.27
CA GLY A 197 -8.04 -15.49 14.97
C GLY A 197 -6.75 -14.89 15.53
N GLU A 198 -6.74 -13.61 15.88
CA GLU A 198 -5.56 -12.91 16.41
C GLU A 198 -5.87 -12.22 17.73
N VAL A 199 -4.95 -12.28 18.68
CA VAL A 199 -5.15 -11.76 20.05
C VAL A 199 -3.92 -11.00 20.52
N SER A 200 -4.16 -10.04 21.40
CA SER A 200 -3.09 -9.39 22.17
C SER A 200 -3.11 -9.95 23.58
N VAL A 201 -1.95 -10.33 24.10
CA VAL A 201 -1.80 -10.86 25.47
C VAL A 201 -0.61 -10.23 26.14
N GLU A 202 -0.65 -10.18 27.46
CA GLU A 202 0.46 -9.75 28.31
C GLU A 202 0.72 -10.82 29.35
N GLY A 203 1.99 -11.13 29.61
CA GLY A 203 2.36 -12.13 30.59
C GLY A 203 3.87 -12.23 30.75
N ARG A 204 4.30 -13.00 31.74
CA ARG A 204 5.71 -13.28 31.99
C ARG A 204 6.11 -14.57 31.29
N VAL A 205 7.26 -14.57 30.63
CA VAL A 205 7.85 -15.78 30.04
C VAL A 205 8.39 -16.65 31.17
N ILE A 206 7.81 -17.81 31.39
CA ILE A 206 8.19 -18.69 32.51
C ILE A 206 9.25 -19.70 32.09
N GLU A 207 9.17 -20.20 30.86
CA GLU A 207 10.02 -21.28 30.38
C GLU A 207 10.21 -21.17 28.87
N LEU A 208 11.43 -21.39 28.39
CA LEU A 208 11.78 -21.52 26.98
C LEU A 208 12.29 -22.94 26.70
N TRP A 209 11.75 -23.56 25.65
CA TRP A 209 12.18 -24.90 25.23
C TRP A 209 13.06 -24.84 23.97
N GLU A 210 13.87 -25.87 23.80
CA GLU A 210 14.66 -26.07 22.57
C GLU A 210 13.72 -26.25 21.37
N PRO A 211 13.88 -25.46 20.28
CA PRO A 211 13.06 -25.60 19.09
C PRO A 211 13.19 -26.98 18.43
N SER A 212 12.06 -27.62 18.13
CA SER A 212 12.05 -28.93 17.47
C SER A 212 12.37 -28.89 15.97
N SER A 213 12.46 -27.69 15.38
CA SER A 213 12.68 -27.48 13.94
C SER A 213 13.35 -26.13 13.71
N PRO A 214 14.23 -25.98 12.69
CA PRO A 214 14.84 -24.69 12.33
C PRO A 214 13.83 -23.62 11.88
N SER A 215 12.59 -24.02 11.55
CA SER A 215 11.51 -23.09 11.24
C SER A 215 11.00 -22.32 12.47
N ILE A 216 11.25 -22.83 13.67
CA ILE A 216 10.84 -22.24 14.94
C ILE A 216 12.03 -21.45 15.51
N GLN A 217 11.83 -20.17 15.79
CA GLN A 217 12.85 -19.31 16.40
C GLN A 217 12.92 -19.56 17.91
N GLN A 218 11.76 -19.55 18.57
CA GLN A 218 11.59 -19.79 20.00
C GLN A 218 10.23 -20.42 20.25
N VAL A 219 10.14 -21.24 21.28
CA VAL A 219 8.88 -21.79 21.77
C VAL A 219 8.96 -21.81 23.29
N GLY A 220 7.87 -21.46 23.97
CA GLY A 220 7.90 -21.30 25.41
C GLY A 220 6.52 -21.21 26.04
N LEU A 221 6.52 -20.99 27.35
CA LEU A 221 5.33 -20.82 28.17
C LEU A 221 5.21 -19.37 28.65
N LEU A 222 4.03 -18.80 28.42
CA LEU A 222 3.64 -17.48 28.90
C LEU A 222 2.61 -17.63 30.02
N GLU A 223 2.76 -16.91 31.11
CA GLU A 223 1.86 -16.92 32.26
C GLU A 223 1.38 -15.51 32.62
N ASP A 224 0.11 -15.39 32.98
CA ASP A 224 -0.48 -14.25 33.68
C ASP A 224 -1.27 -14.74 34.91
N GLU A 225 -1.91 -13.81 35.62
CA GLU A 225 -2.72 -14.14 36.81
C GLU A 225 -3.92 -15.04 36.52
N THR A 226 -4.32 -15.16 35.25
CA THR A 226 -5.52 -15.88 34.82
C THR A 226 -5.22 -17.25 34.21
N GLY A 227 -3.98 -17.51 33.78
CA GLY A 227 -3.60 -18.81 33.24
C GLY A 227 -2.26 -18.82 32.52
N ARG A 228 -2.03 -19.94 31.82
CA ARG A 228 -0.80 -20.20 31.06
C ARG A 228 -1.13 -20.59 29.64
N THR A 229 -0.33 -20.14 28.69
CA THR A 229 -0.43 -20.57 27.29
C THR A 229 0.94 -20.79 26.67
N LYS A 230 1.01 -21.76 25.77
CA LYS A 230 2.20 -21.98 24.96
C LYS A 230 2.24 -20.93 23.85
N PHE A 231 3.39 -20.29 23.66
CA PHE A 231 3.66 -19.43 22.52
C PHE A 231 4.73 -20.03 21.60
N THR A 232 4.65 -19.70 20.32
CA THR A 232 5.66 -20.08 19.31
C THR A 232 6.03 -18.86 18.47
N ILE A 233 7.31 -18.57 18.31
CA ILE A 233 7.84 -17.52 17.44
C ILE A 233 8.47 -18.20 16.23
N TRP A 234 8.00 -17.88 15.03
CA TRP A 234 8.52 -18.48 13.80
C TRP A 234 9.79 -17.78 13.32
N THR A 235 10.79 -18.50 12.81
CA THR A 235 12.04 -17.89 12.28
C THR A 235 11.78 -16.87 11.18
N LYS A 236 10.79 -17.13 10.31
CA LYS A 236 10.38 -16.21 9.24
C LYS A 236 9.74 -14.90 9.75
N SER A 237 9.26 -14.88 11.00
CA SER A 237 8.66 -13.67 11.59
C SER A 237 9.71 -12.60 11.90
N ARG A 238 10.99 -12.99 12.10
CA ARG A 238 12.10 -12.10 12.46
C ARG A 238 11.84 -11.25 13.71
N GLN A 239 11.07 -11.79 14.65
CA GLN A 239 10.77 -11.11 15.91
C GLN A 239 12.00 -11.02 16.81
N THR A 240 11.97 -10.04 17.72
CA THR A 240 12.95 -9.87 18.80
C THR A 240 12.89 -11.06 19.76
N LYS A 241 14.05 -11.59 20.16
CA LYS A 241 14.10 -12.70 21.11
C LYS A 241 13.67 -12.29 22.51
N VAL A 242 12.84 -13.12 23.12
CA VAL A 242 12.41 -13.00 24.53
C VAL A 242 13.34 -13.81 25.45
N ARG A 243 13.38 -13.43 26.73
CA ARG A 243 14.14 -14.14 27.77
C ARG A 243 13.18 -14.72 28.82
N GLU A 244 13.61 -15.79 29.49
CA GLU A 244 12.89 -16.28 30.66
C GLU A 244 12.86 -15.23 31.77
N GLY A 245 11.77 -15.21 32.53
CA GLY A 245 11.51 -14.23 33.58
C GLY A 245 11.07 -12.86 33.05
N GLU A 246 10.95 -12.64 31.75
CA GLU A 246 10.65 -11.32 31.19
C GLU A 246 9.15 -11.06 31.04
N LEU A 247 8.70 -9.86 31.41
CA LEU A 247 7.35 -9.39 31.09
C LEU A 247 7.29 -8.96 29.62
N VAL A 248 6.38 -9.58 28.86
CA VAL A 248 6.18 -9.30 27.43
C VAL A 248 4.72 -9.06 27.12
N ARG A 249 4.47 -8.22 26.13
CA ARG A 249 3.15 -8.00 25.54
C ARG A 249 3.21 -8.37 24.06
N PHE A 250 2.55 -9.46 23.70
CA PHE A 250 2.41 -9.90 22.33
C PHE A 250 1.16 -9.27 21.73
N ARG A 251 1.30 -8.54 20.63
CA ARG A 251 0.19 -7.97 19.86
C ARG A 251 -0.02 -8.76 18.59
N ALA A 252 -1.29 -8.89 18.18
CA ALA A 252 -1.68 -9.61 16.96
C ALA A 252 -1.03 -11.00 16.86
N ALA A 253 -1.01 -11.76 17.96
CA ALA A 253 -0.55 -13.14 17.97
C ALA A 253 -1.66 -14.05 17.41
N ALA A 254 -1.31 -14.89 16.44
CA ALA A 254 -2.26 -15.81 15.82
C ALA A 254 -2.60 -16.94 16.79
N LYS A 255 -3.89 -17.17 17.02
CA LYS A 255 -4.37 -18.31 17.80
C LYS A 255 -4.21 -19.59 16.99
N ASN A 256 -3.80 -20.65 17.67
CA ASN A 256 -3.74 -22.00 17.13
C ASN A 256 -4.32 -22.99 18.16
N TRP A 257 -5.01 -24.01 17.66
CA TRP A 257 -5.68 -25.01 18.49
C TRP A 257 -4.99 -26.35 18.34
N TYR A 258 -4.61 -26.95 19.46
CA TYR A 258 -4.04 -28.29 19.48
C TYR A 258 -4.57 -29.09 20.66
N ASN A 259 -5.20 -30.23 20.37
CA ASN A 259 -5.80 -31.13 21.37
C ASN A 259 -6.69 -30.40 22.40
N GLY A 260 -7.57 -29.51 21.90
CA GLY A 260 -8.49 -28.73 22.73
C GLY A 260 -7.88 -27.56 23.50
N ARG A 261 -6.55 -27.33 23.42
CA ARG A 261 -5.88 -26.21 24.08
C ARG A 261 -5.55 -25.11 23.09
N CYS A 262 -5.79 -23.86 23.49
CA CYS A 262 -5.37 -22.70 22.72
C CYS A 262 -3.89 -22.38 22.98
N SER A 263 -3.14 -22.23 21.90
CA SER A 263 -1.77 -21.72 21.86
C SER A 263 -1.73 -20.48 20.99
N ILE A 264 -0.67 -19.68 21.12
CA ILE A 264 -0.47 -18.48 20.32
C ILE A 264 0.82 -18.57 19.50
N ALA A 265 0.82 -17.97 18.32
CA ALA A 265 1.95 -17.97 17.42
C ALA A 265 2.23 -16.55 16.93
N LEU A 266 3.48 -16.13 17.03
CA LEU A 266 3.92 -14.84 16.55
C LEU A 266 4.36 -14.97 15.09
N THR A 267 3.71 -14.16 14.25
CA THR A 267 3.95 -14.11 12.80
C THR A 267 4.65 -12.79 12.45
N HIS A 268 4.81 -12.51 11.16
CA HIS A 268 5.40 -11.26 10.70
C HIS A 268 4.55 -10.02 11.06
N TRP A 269 3.24 -10.18 11.22
CA TRP A 269 2.31 -9.10 11.58
C TRP A 269 2.21 -8.87 13.09
N SER A 270 2.76 -9.79 13.88
CA SER A 270 2.76 -9.67 15.33
C SER A 270 3.80 -8.63 15.79
N GLU A 271 3.62 -8.11 16.99
CA GLU A 271 4.59 -7.21 17.62
C GLU A 271 4.85 -7.67 19.04
N ILE A 272 6.13 -7.61 19.47
CA ILE A 272 6.52 -7.85 20.86
C ILE A 272 6.89 -6.51 21.49
N VAL A 273 6.11 -6.11 22.49
CA VAL A 273 6.41 -4.96 23.34
C VAL A 273 6.99 -5.49 24.64
N PHE A 274 8.07 -4.87 25.13
CA PHE A 274 8.73 -5.21 26.37
C PHE A 274 8.51 -4.07 27.38
N PRO A 275 7.51 -4.17 28.29
CA PRO A 275 7.22 -3.09 29.23
C PRO A 275 8.38 -2.81 30.20
N GLU A 276 9.16 -3.83 30.55
CA GLU A 276 10.30 -3.72 31.50
C GLU A 276 11.63 -3.39 30.81
N ARG A 277 11.80 -3.71 29.52
CA ARG A 277 12.96 -3.22 28.76
C ARG A 277 12.63 -1.79 28.34
N GLY A 278 13.17 -0.82 29.08
CA GLY A 278 13.14 0.58 28.67
C GLY A 278 13.56 0.75 27.20
N GLN A 279 13.02 1.77 26.55
CA GLN A 279 13.39 2.11 25.18
C GLN A 279 14.88 2.43 25.14
N TRP A 280 15.64 1.67 24.34
CA TRP A 280 17.08 1.86 24.09
C TRP A 280 17.46 3.16 23.35
N TRP A 281 16.54 4.11 23.21
CA TRP A 281 16.82 5.46 22.73
C TRP A 281 16.43 6.47 23.83
N GLU A 282 17.44 7.06 24.47
CA GLU A 282 17.38 8.42 25.03
C GLU A 282 18.22 9.32 24.13
#